data_AF-A0A5E6RK50-F1
#
_entry.id   AF-A0A5E6RK50-F1
#
_cell.length_a   1.000
_cell.length_b   1.000
_cell.length_c   1.000
_cell.angle_alpha   90.00
_cell.angle_beta   90.00
_cell.angle_gamma   90.00
#
_symmetry.space_group_name_H-M   'P 1'
#
loop_
_entity.id
_entity.type
_entity.pdbx_description
1 polymer ?
#
loop_
_entity_poly.entity_id
_entity_poly.type
_entity_poly.pdbx_seq_one_letter_code
_entity_poly.pdbx_strand_id
1 'polypeptide(L)'
;MPPPYDIMKRYNVQLLLDVGDHSVLETRELWVAYLEFVVISAIMDETGIANSGYISGIDKKRRLLYTSDSTNWVRRLDEILKISRKLLDKDGTLVVASPQANAKPFPKGFMLESVISNIAIVPGQPFSIDEVESGIYTSYKLTHLEGLRNSCVIEKEEKYRAVAPGRNQLLELRRYLNEIIN
;
A
#
# COMPACT_ATOMS: atom_id res chain seq x y z
N MET A 1 -8.07 0.69 -19.30
CA MET A 1 -8.25 0.15 -17.94
C MET A 1 -9.57 -0.58 -17.88
N PRO A 2 -9.65 -1.78 -17.30
CA PRO A 2 -10.92 -2.46 -17.09
C PRO A 2 -11.82 -1.64 -16.15
N PRO A 3 -13.14 -1.72 -16.33
CA PRO A 3 -14.10 -1.06 -15.47
C PRO A 3 -14.10 -1.65 -14.04
N PRO A 4 -14.54 -0.88 -13.03
CA PRO A 4 -14.65 -1.33 -11.63
C PRO A 4 -15.31 -2.70 -11.44
N TYR A 5 -16.41 -2.99 -12.16
CA TYR A 5 -17.13 -4.25 -12.00
C TYR A 5 -16.29 -5.49 -12.39
N ASP A 6 -15.35 -5.37 -13.34
CA ASP A 6 -14.47 -6.48 -13.72
C ASP A 6 -13.43 -6.75 -12.62
N ILE A 7 -12.90 -5.69 -12.02
CA ILE A 7 -11.98 -5.75 -10.89
C ILE A 7 -12.70 -6.32 -9.66
N MET A 8 -13.95 -5.91 -9.42
CA MET A 8 -14.78 -6.39 -8.33
C MET A 8 -15.05 -7.90 -8.44
N LYS A 9 -15.44 -8.38 -9.63
CA LYS A 9 -15.63 -9.82 -9.89
C LYS A 9 -14.35 -10.62 -9.66
N ARG A 10 -13.20 -10.03 -9.97
CA ARG A 10 -11.89 -10.69 -9.86
C ARG A 10 -11.39 -10.81 -8.43
N TYR A 11 -11.39 -9.70 -7.68
CA TYR A 11 -10.76 -9.65 -6.36
C TYR A 11 -11.76 -9.71 -5.22
N ASN A 12 -12.98 -9.19 -5.43
CA ASN A 12 -14.05 -9.18 -4.45
C ASN A 12 -13.55 -8.71 -3.07
N VAL A 13 -13.81 -9.49 -2.01
CA VAL A 13 -13.36 -9.21 -0.64
C VAL A 13 -11.84 -9.14 -0.45
N GLN A 14 -11.02 -9.60 -1.40
CA GLN A 14 -9.56 -9.53 -1.30
C GLN A 14 -9.00 -8.11 -1.48
N LEU A 15 -9.83 -7.14 -1.82
CA LEU A 15 -9.50 -5.71 -1.79
C LEU A 15 -9.74 -5.09 -0.42
N LEU A 16 -10.50 -5.77 0.44
CA LEU A 16 -10.95 -5.23 1.71
C LEU A 16 -10.10 -5.78 2.85
N LEU A 17 -9.80 -4.89 3.81
CA LEU A 17 -9.33 -5.30 5.13
C LEU A 17 -10.52 -5.84 5.95
N ASP A 18 -11.69 -5.19 5.83
CA ASP A 18 -12.93 -5.60 6.51
C ASP A 18 -13.80 -6.48 5.60
N VAL A 19 -13.61 -7.80 5.68
CA VAL A 19 -14.35 -8.76 4.84
C VAL A 19 -15.84 -8.91 5.20
N GLY A 20 -16.28 -8.34 6.32
CA GLY A 20 -17.65 -8.49 6.83
C GLY A 20 -18.68 -7.56 6.17
N ASP A 21 -18.24 -6.45 5.56
CA ASP A 21 -19.12 -5.48 4.91
C ASP A 21 -18.84 -5.41 3.41
N HIS A 22 -19.60 -6.18 2.64
CA HIS A 22 -19.48 -6.21 1.18
C HIS A 22 -20.00 -4.94 0.51
N SER A 23 -20.81 -4.12 1.20
CA SER A 23 -21.33 -2.87 0.63
C SER A 23 -20.22 -1.87 0.29
N VAL A 24 -19.07 -2.02 0.98
CA VAL A 24 -17.85 -1.24 0.74
C VAL A 24 -17.33 -1.41 -0.70
N LEU A 25 -17.57 -2.55 -1.35
CA LEU A 25 -17.16 -2.79 -2.75
C LEU A 25 -17.88 -1.89 -3.75
N GLU A 26 -19.02 -1.32 -3.39
CA GLU A 26 -19.80 -0.42 -4.23
C GLU A 26 -19.49 1.06 -3.96
N THR A 27 -18.64 1.36 -2.97
CA THR A 27 -18.31 2.72 -2.57
C THR A 27 -17.40 3.40 -3.59
N ARG A 28 -17.65 4.68 -3.84
CA ARG A 28 -16.84 5.49 -4.77
C ARG A 28 -15.40 5.61 -4.27
N GLU A 29 -15.25 5.73 -2.95
CA GLU A 29 -14.00 5.95 -2.25
C GLU A 29 -12.99 4.82 -2.50
N LEU A 30 -13.45 3.56 -2.43
CA LEU A 30 -12.65 2.39 -2.81
C LEU A 30 -12.13 2.51 -4.24
N TRP A 31 -13.01 2.84 -5.19
CA TRP A 31 -12.65 2.88 -6.61
C TRP A 31 -11.74 4.05 -6.97
N VAL A 32 -11.88 5.18 -6.29
CA VAL A 32 -10.95 6.31 -6.39
C VAL A 32 -9.56 5.88 -5.87
N ALA A 33 -9.50 5.26 -4.69
CA ALA A 33 -8.25 4.75 -4.13
C ALA A 33 -7.59 3.70 -5.02
N TYR A 34 -8.39 2.80 -5.60
CA TYR A 34 -7.91 1.78 -6.54
C TYR A 34 -7.35 2.37 -7.82
N LEU A 35 -8.03 3.38 -8.39
CA LEU A 35 -7.54 4.09 -9.57
C LEU A 35 -6.20 4.77 -9.28
N GLU A 36 -6.09 5.49 -8.15
CA GLU A 36 -4.86 6.14 -7.74
C GLU A 36 -3.72 5.14 -7.55
N PHE A 37 -3.98 4.00 -6.91
CA PHE A 37 -3.04 2.90 -6.75
C PHE A 37 -2.52 2.35 -8.09
N VAL A 38 -3.41 2.15 -9.07
CA VAL A 38 -3.02 1.67 -10.41
C VAL A 38 -2.19 2.70 -11.15
N VAL A 39 -2.56 3.99 -11.06
CA VAL A 39 -1.80 5.09 -11.66
C VAL A 39 -0.39 5.16 -11.06
N ILE A 40 -0.27 5.14 -9.73
CA ILE A 40 1.03 5.11 -9.04
C ILE A 40 1.86 3.92 -9.52
N SER A 41 1.26 2.73 -9.57
CA SER A 41 1.95 1.52 -10.03
C SER A 41 2.45 1.67 -11.47
N ALA A 42 1.61 2.21 -12.37
CA ALA A 42 1.97 2.41 -13.78
C ALA A 42 3.11 3.41 -13.96
N ILE A 43 3.12 4.49 -13.17
CA ILE A 43 4.21 5.48 -13.14
C ILE A 43 5.51 4.83 -12.68
N MET A 44 5.48 3.99 -11.63
CA MET A 44 6.66 3.30 -11.12
C MET A 44 7.26 2.35 -12.16
N ASP A 45 6.40 1.58 -12.85
CA ASP A 45 6.77 0.57 -13.84
C ASP A 45 7.06 1.16 -15.24
N GLU A 46 6.99 2.48 -15.41
CA GLU A 46 7.20 3.17 -16.70
C GLU A 46 6.29 2.67 -17.82
N THR A 47 5.07 2.27 -17.48
CA THR A 47 4.10 1.78 -18.46
C THR A 47 2.98 2.78 -18.68
N GLY A 48 2.69 3.06 -19.94
CA GLY A 48 1.48 3.80 -20.34
C GLY A 48 0.23 2.92 -20.41
N ILE A 49 0.36 1.62 -20.12
CA ILE A 49 -0.70 0.61 -20.30
C ILE A 49 -1.14 0.08 -18.95
N ALA A 50 -2.40 0.32 -18.61
CA ALA A 50 -3.08 -0.24 -17.44
C ALA A 50 -4.27 -1.12 -17.85
N ASN A 51 -4.01 -2.16 -18.66
CA ASN A 51 -5.03 -3.12 -19.09
C ASN A 51 -5.17 -4.27 -18.07
N SER A 52 -6.09 -5.21 -18.32
CA SER A 52 -6.34 -6.34 -17.41
C SER A 52 -5.11 -7.23 -17.20
N GLY A 53 -4.27 -7.40 -18.23
CA GLY A 53 -3.02 -8.15 -18.12
C GLY A 53 -2.02 -7.47 -17.20
N TYR A 54 -1.86 -6.15 -17.33
CA TYR A 54 -1.01 -5.37 -16.44
C TYR A 54 -1.51 -5.44 -14.98
N ILE A 55 -2.81 -5.20 -14.76
CA ILE A 55 -3.40 -5.24 -13.42
C ILE A 55 -3.21 -6.64 -12.78
N SER A 56 -3.35 -7.71 -13.57
CA SER A 56 -3.06 -9.06 -13.08
C SER A 56 -1.59 -9.29 -12.73
N GLY A 57 -0.67 -8.61 -13.42
CA GLY A 57 0.76 -8.75 -13.21
C GLY A 57 1.29 -7.96 -12.01
N ILE A 58 0.63 -6.86 -11.64
CA ILE A 58 1.06 -6.07 -10.47
C ILE A 58 0.65 -6.70 -9.15
N ASP A 59 -0.39 -7.54 -9.11
CA ASP A 59 -0.98 -8.11 -7.88
C ASP A 59 0.06 -8.69 -6.90
N LYS A 60 1.11 -9.32 -7.44
CA LYS A 60 2.17 -9.94 -6.65
C LYS A 60 3.27 -8.98 -6.21
N LYS A 61 3.46 -7.90 -6.96
CA LYS A 61 4.47 -6.86 -6.69
C LYS A 61 3.94 -5.79 -5.77
N ARG A 62 2.70 -5.34 -6.01
CA ARG A 62 2.04 -4.28 -5.28
C ARG A 62 0.57 -4.62 -5.10
N ARG A 63 0.04 -4.41 -3.90
CA ARG A 63 -1.36 -4.73 -3.59
C ARG A 63 -2.00 -3.63 -2.75
N LEU A 64 -3.22 -3.25 -3.12
CA LEU A 64 -4.05 -2.35 -2.33
C LEU A 64 -4.88 -3.15 -1.32
N LEU A 65 -4.93 -2.68 -0.08
CA LEU A 65 -5.97 -3.02 0.90
C LEU A 65 -6.72 -1.77 1.30
N TYR A 66 -8.05 -1.86 1.24
CA TYR A 66 -8.94 -0.77 1.56
C TYR A 66 -9.73 -1.08 2.84
N THR A 67 -9.93 -0.07 3.66
CA THR A 67 -10.88 -0.09 4.77
C THR A 67 -11.70 1.20 4.73
N SER A 68 -12.99 1.11 5.06
CA SER A 68 -13.84 2.29 5.32
C SER A 68 -13.70 2.78 6.77
N ASP A 69 -12.96 2.07 7.61
CA ASP A 69 -12.69 2.47 8.98
C ASP A 69 -11.78 3.71 9.00
N SER A 70 -12.22 4.75 9.71
CA SER A 70 -11.48 6.01 9.90
C SER A 70 -10.52 5.97 11.09
N THR A 71 -10.48 4.87 11.85
CA THR A 71 -9.51 4.70 12.94
C THR A 71 -8.08 4.54 12.40
N ASN A 72 -7.09 4.72 13.29
CA ASN A 72 -5.68 4.62 12.91
C ASN A 72 -5.36 3.20 12.40
N TRP A 73 -5.14 3.06 11.09
CA TRP A 73 -4.90 1.79 10.40
C TRP A 73 -3.69 1.02 10.96
N VAL A 74 -2.73 1.71 11.57
CA VAL A 74 -1.54 1.08 12.20
C VAL A 74 -1.96 0.15 13.35
N ARG A 75 -3.11 0.37 13.98
CA ARG A 75 -3.64 -0.55 15.01
C ARG A 75 -3.95 -1.95 14.46
N ARG A 76 -4.12 -2.07 13.15
CA ARG A 76 -4.45 -3.32 12.45
C ARG A 76 -3.23 -3.92 11.73
N LEU A 77 -2.03 -3.48 12.07
CA LEU A 77 -0.80 -3.87 11.40
C LEU A 77 -0.60 -5.40 11.33
N ASP A 78 -0.90 -6.13 12.41
CA ASP A 78 -0.82 -7.60 12.44
C ASP A 78 -1.73 -8.27 11.40
N GLU A 79 -2.99 -7.83 11.31
CA GLU A 79 -3.95 -8.33 10.32
C GLU A 79 -3.50 -8.02 8.89
N ILE A 80 -3.06 -6.78 8.67
CA ILE A 80 -2.55 -6.29 7.39
C ILE A 80 -1.37 -7.15 6.91
N LEU A 81 -0.44 -7.50 7.81
CA LEU A 81 0.72 -8.31 7.47
C LEU A 81 0.39 -9.77 7.18
N LYS A 82 -0.56 -10.33 7.92
CA LYS A 82 -1.09 -11.67 7.64
C LYS A 82 -1.71 -11.76 6.25
N ILE A 83 -2.34 -10.67 5.78
CA ILE A 83 -2.87 -10.57 4.41
C ILE A 83 -1.72 -10.43 3.40
N SER A 84 -0.74 -9.56 3.64
CA SER A 84 0.43 -9.40 2.77
C SER A 84 1.11 -10.71 2.45
N ARG A 85 1.33 -11.56 3.46
CA ARG A 85 1.93 -12.90 3.29
C ARG A 85 1.19 -13.80 2.31
N LYS A 86 -0.14 -13.68 2.24
CA LYS A 86 -0.97 -14.52 1.36
C LYS A 86 -1.00 -14.01 -0.08
N LEU A 87 -0.79 -12.71 -0.28
CA LEU A 87 -1.08 -12.04 -1.54
C LEU A 87 0.17 -11.56 -2.30
N LEU A 88 1.28 -11.30 -1.60
CA LEU A 88 2.49 -10.69 -2.17
C LEU A 88 3.66 -11.68 -2.26
N ASP A 89 4.43 -11.55 -3.34
CA ASP A 89 5.75 -12.18 -3.45
C ASP A 89 6.74 -11.49 -2.49
N LYS A 90 7.90 -12.11 -2.26
CA LYS A 90 8.99 -11.52 -1.47
C LYS A 90 9.31 -10.11 -2.01
N ASP A 91 9.52 -9.17 -1.08
CA ASP A 91 9.83 -7.76 -1.37
C ASP A 91 8.66 -6.97 -2.02
N GLY A 92 7.44 -7.52 -1.99
CA GLY A 92 6.24 -6.84 -2.44
C GLY A 92 5.84 -5.64 -1.56
N THR A 93 5.10 -4.70 -2.15
CA THR A 93 4.59 -3.51 -1.46
C THR A 93 3.10 -3.62 -1.20
N LEU A 94 2.69 -3.46 0.05
CA LEU A 94 1.31 -3.28 0.43
C LEU A 94 1.00 -1.79 0.60
N VAL A 95 -0.08 -1.35 -0.05
CA VAL A 95 -0.60 0.02 0.06
C VAL A 95 -1.94 -0.05 0.78
N VAL A 96 -2.04 0.64 1.92
CA VAL A 96 -3.30 0.76 2.67
C VAL A 96 -4.01 2.04 2.26
N ALA A 97 -5.31 1.97 2.02
CA ALA A 97 -6.17 3.12 1.84
C ALA A 97 -7.28 3.11 2.89
N SER A 98 -7.42 4.24 3.60
CA SER A 98 -8.46 4.47 4.60
C SER A 98 -8.91 5.94 4.55
N PRO A 99 -10.09 6.28 5.10
CA PRO A 99 -10.53 7.67 5.28
C PRO A 99 -9.68 8.51 6.24
N GLN A 100 -8.57 7.97 6.79
CA GLN A 100 -7.71 8.71 7.70
C GLN A 100 -7.08 9.93 7.02
N ALA A 101 -7.57 11.12 7.40
CA ALA A 101 -6.99 12.38 6.98
C ALA A 101 -5.57 12.56 7.53
N ASN A 102 -4.70 13.22 6.76
CA ASN A 102 -3.31 13.52 7.14
C ASN A 102 -2.46 12.30 7.51
N ALA A 103 -2.79 11.13 6.96
CA ALA A 103 -1.92 9.97 7.09
C ALA A 103 -0.53 10.31 6.55
N LYS A 104 0.50 9.84 7.24
CA LYS A 104 1.89 9.94 6.82
C LYS A 104 2.34 8.59 6.27
N PRO A 105 3.22 8.54 5.25
CA PRO A 105 3.87 7.29 4.91
C PRO A 105 4.71 6.83 6.11
N PHE A 106 5.03 5.55 6.18
CA PHE A 106 5.97 5.10 7.19
C PHE A 106 7.32 5.81 7.03
N PRO A 107 7.97 6.22 8.13
CA PRO A 107 9.27 6.85 8.05
C PRO A 107 10.29 5.90 7.39
N LYS A 108 11.26 6.47 6.68
CA LYS A 108 12.39 5.70 6.12
C LYS A 108 13.08 4.94 7.27
N GLY A 109 13.24 3.62 7.11
CA GLY A 109 13.83 2.76 8.14
C GLY A 109 12.86 2.34 9.26
N PHE A 110 11.55 2.50 9.08
CA PHE A 110 10.55 1.91 9.97
C PHE A 110 10.70 0.38 9.97
N MET A 111 11.31 -0.14 11.02
CA MET A 111 11.49 -1.57 11.23
C MET A 111 10.21 -2.12 11.82
N LEU A 112 9.42 -2.83 11.01
CA LEU A 112 8.21 -3.53 11.46
C LEU A 112 8.46 -4.44 12.67
N GLU A 113 9.66 -5.04 12.72
CA GLU A 113 10.16 -5.83 13.85
C GLU A 113 10.04 -5.09 15.18
N SER A 114 10.34 -3.78 15.22
CA SER A 114 10.27 -2.98 16.46
C SER A 114 8.85 -2.76 16.99
N VAL A 115 7.83 -2.96 16.15
CA VAL A 115 6.41 -2.81 16.53
C VAL A 115 5.80 -4.16 16.89
N ILE A 116 6.20 -5.23 16.20
CA ILE A 116 5.64 -6.58 16.38
C ILE A 116 6.33 -7.34 17.52
N SER A 117 7.63 -7.11 17.76
CA SER A 117 8.35 -7.72 18.90
C SER A 117 7.76 -7.34 20.26
N ASN A 118 7.04 -6.22 20.36
CA ASN A 118 6.48 -5.74 21.62
C ASN A 118 5.12 -6.35 21.99
N ILE A 119 4.49 -7.14 21.10
CA ILE A 119 3.21 -7.83 21.36
C ILE A 119 3.36 -9.34 21.56
N ALA A 120 4.53 -9.91 21.26
CA ALA A 120 4.84 -11.33 21.46
C ALA A 120 5.58 -11.63 22.78
N ILE A 121 5.96 -10.61 23.56
CA ILE A 121 6.65 -10.80 24.84
C ILE A 121 5.62 -11.00 25.95
N VAL A 122 5.41 -12.26 26.34
CA VAL A 122 4.83 -12.59 27.66
C VAL A 122 5.98 -12.56 28.67
N PRO A 123 5.91 -11.76 29.76
CA PRO A 123 6.98 -11.74 30.75
C PRO A 123 7.15 -13.13 31.39
N GLY A 124 8.32 -13.74 31.21
CA GLY A 124 8.72 -14.94 31.96
C GLY A 124 8.77 -16.28 31.21
N GLN A 125 8.60 -16.33 29.88
CA GLN A 125 8.86 -17.55 29.11
C GLN A 125 9.80 -17.31 27.92
N PRO A 126 10.93 -18.05 27.81
CA PRO A 126 11.75 -18.03 26.62
C PRO A 126 11.12 -18.98 25.59
N PHE A 127 10.24 -18.46 24.76
CA PHE A 127 9.86 -19.18 23.54
C PHE A 127 10.77 -18.74 22.41
N SER A 128 11.53 -19.70 21.87
CA SER A 128 12.17 -19.59 20.55
C SER A 128 11.08 -19.55 19.48
N ILE A 129 10.47 -18.38 19.30
CA ILE A 129 9.68 -18.11 18.10
C ILE A 129 10.67 -17.64 17.05
N ASP A 130 11.06 -18.61 16.23
CA ASP A 130 11.68 -18.56 14.91
C ASP A 130 12.17 -17.19 14.42
N GLU A 131 13.50 -17.04 14.29
CA GLU A 131 14.15 -16.04 13.43
C GLU A 131 13.62 -16.05 11.98
N VAL A 132 12.95 -17.14 11.58
CA VAL A 132 12.23 -17.27 10.31
C VAL A 132 11.00 -16.36 10.24
N GLU A 133 10.27 -16.14 11.36
CA GLU A 133 9.11 -15.22 11.36
C GLU A 133 9.54 -13.75 11.33
N SER A 134 10.62 -13.35 12.03
CA SER A 134 11.09 -11.96 12.03
C SER A 134 11.59 -11.49 10.66
N GLY A 135 12.33 -12.35 9.94
CA GLY A 135 12.82 -12.08 8.59
C GLY A 135 11.72 -11.88 7.53
N ILE A 136 10.49 -12.32 7.83
CA ILE A 136 9.34 -12.15 6.93
C ILE A 136 8.76 -10.74 7.07
N TYR A 137 8.72 -10.20 8.29
CA TYR A 137 8.22 -8.84 8.58
C TYR A 137 9.16 -7.73 8.07
N THR A 138 10.41 -8.07 7.71
CA THR A 138 11.37 -7.12 7.11
C THR A 138 11.39 -7.13 5.59
N SER A 139 10.78 -8.12 4.94
CA SER A 139 10.80 -8.23 3.48
C SER A 139 9.76 -7.33 2.79
N TYR A 140 8.59 -7.12 3.39
CA TYR A 140 7.52 -6.36 2.74
C TYR A 140 7.64 -4.86 2.98
N LYS A 141 7.34 -4.07 1.94
CA LYS A 141 7.14 -2.63 2.07
C LYS A 141 5.69 -2.36 2.41
N LEU A 142 5.45 -1.44 3.32
CA LEU A 142 4.10 -1.06 3.73
C LEU A 142 4.00 0.46 3.70
N THR A 143 2.88 0.99 3.20
CA THR A 143 2.63 2.44 3.18
C THR A 143 1.13 2.74 3.18
N HIS A 144 0.80 4.02 3.34
CA HIS A 144 -0.57 4.53 3.21
C HIS A 144 -0.71 5.39 1.95
N LEU A 145 -1.81 5.22 1.20
CA LEU A 145 -2.05 5.91 -0.06
C LEU A 145 -2.08 7.45 0.11
N GLU A 146 -2.86 7.95 1.07
CA GLU A 146 -2.87 9.39 1.41
C GLU A 146 -1.49 9.86 1.89
N GLY A 147 -0.69 8.98 2.50
CA GLY A 147 0.69 9.29 2.89
C GLY A 147 1.59 9.52 1.69
N LEU A 148 1.47 8.67 0.65
CA LEU A 148 2.18 8.88 -0.61
C LEU A 148 1.77 10.21 -1.26
N ARG A 149 0.47 10.51 -1.32
CA ARG A 149 -0.03 11.77 -1.85
C ARG A 149 0.55 12.97 -1.11
N ASN A 150 0.50 12.96 0.22
CA ASN A 150 1.01 14.02 1.06
C ASN A 150 2.52 14.24 0.81
N SER A 151 3.32 13.17 0.90
CA SER A 151 4.78 13.29 0.85
C SER A 151 5.38 13.43 -0.56
N CYS A 152 4.71 12.88 -1.59
CA CYS A 152 5.23 12.92 -2.97
C CYS A 152 4.62 14.04 -3.81
N VAL A 153 3.44 14.55 -3.47
CA VAL A 153 2.74 15.60 -4.24
C VAL A 153 2.66 16.89 -3.42
N ILE A 154 1.97 16.86 -2.29
CA ILE A 154 1.64 18.08 -1.53
C ILE A 154 2.89 18.75 -0.94
N GLU A 155 3.72 17.99 -0.23
CA GLU A 155 4.95 18.50 0.39
C GLU A 155 6.04 18.87 -0.63
N LYS A 156 5.89 18.49 -1.89
CA LYS A 156 6.86 18.75 -2.97
C LYS A 156 6.36 19.75 -4.00
N GLU A 157 5.22 20.40 -3.73
CA GLU A 157 4.55 21.32 -4.65
C GLU A 157 5.50 22.39 -5.21
N GLU A 158 6.27 23.05 -4.36
CA GLU A 158 7.27 24.05 -4.77
C GLU A 158 8.35 23.47 -5.69
N LYS A 159 8.77 22.22 -5.45
CA LYS A 159 9.78 21.55 -6.28
C LYS A 159 9.25 21.27 -7.69
N TYR A 160 7.97 20.93 -7.82
CA TYR A 160 7.35 20.75 -9.14
C TYR A 160 7.20 22.07 -9.90
N ARG A 161 6.98 23.20 -9.21
CA ARG A 161 6.95 24.53 -9.86
C ARG A 161 8.28 24.90 -10.50
N ALA A 162 9.40 24.44 -9.94
CA ALA A 162 10.73 24.69 -10.46
C ALA A 162 11.11 23.82 -11.68
N VAL A 163 10.24 22.89 -12.07
CA VAL A 163 10.51 21.89 -13.12
C VAL A 163 9.50 22.04 -14.25
N ALA A 164 9.96 21.88 -15.50
CA ALA A 164 9.07 21.98 -16.65
C ALA A 164 7.91 20.95 -16.60
N PRO A 165 6.68 21.35 -16.95
CA PRO A 165 5.51 20.49 -16.84
C PRO A 165 5.57 19.26 -17.75
N GLY A 166 4.76 18.25 -17.42
CA GLY A 166 4.69 17.00 -18.18
C GLY A 166 5.77 16.01 -17.75
N ARG A 167 6.65 15.61 -18.68
CA ARG A 167 7.58 14.49 -18.47
C ARG A 167 8.54 14.71 -17.30
N ASN A 168 9.06 15.93 -17.09
CA ASN A 168 10.04 16.17 -16.03
C ASN A 168 9.39 16.11 -14.63
N GLN A 169 8.19 16.66 -14.47
CA GLN A 169 7.43 16.50 -13.23
C GLN A 169 7.05 15.03 -12.97
N LEU A 170 6.71 14.28 -14.03
CA LEU A 170 6.45 12.84 -13.91
C LEU A 170 7.69 12.06 -13.44
N LEU A 171 8.88 12.40 -13.94
CA LEU A 171 10.13 11.80 -13.50
C LEU A 171 10.43 12.11 -12.03
N GLU A 172 10.18 13.35 -11.58
CA GLU A 172 10.31 13.71 -10.16
C GLU A 172 9.32 12.94 -9.28
N LEU A 173 8.05 12.83 -9.68
CA LEU A 173 7.05 12.05 -8.96
C LEU A 173 7.49 10.59 -8.82
N ARG A 174 7.93 9.99 -9.92
CA ARG A 174 8.45 8.62 -9.91
C ARG A 174 9.65 8.48 -8.97
N ARG A 175 10.58 9.44 -8.99
CA ARG A 175 11.73 9.45 -8.08
C ARG A 175 11.29 9.46 -6.62
N TYR A 176 10.35 10.32 -6.24
CA TYR A 176 9.82 10.36 -4.88
C TYR A 176 9.09 9.08 -4.47
N LEU A 177 8.29 8.50 -5.37
CA LEU A 177 7.62 7.22 -5.10
C LEU A 177 8.65 6.11 -4.88
N ASN A 178 9.69 6.04 -5.72
CA ASN A 178 10.74 5.03 -5.60
C ASN A 178 11.54 5.14 -4.30
N GLU A 179 11.69 6.35 -3.74
CA GLU A 179 12.33 6.52 -2.44
C GLU A 179 11.53 5.95 -1.25
N ILE A 180 10.24 5.69 -1.43
CA ILE A 180 9.34 5.18 -0.36
C ILE A 180 8.99 3.71 -0.60
N ILE A 181 8.69 3.32 -1.84
CA ILE A 181 8.05 2.03 -2.15
C ILE A 181 8.69 1.21 -3.27
N ASN A 182 9.89 1.57 -3.75
CA ASN A 182 10.67 0.75 -4.71
C ASN A 182 11.89 0.10 -4.09
#